data_AF-A0A0D7WAD2-F1
#
_entry.id   AF-A0A0D7WAD2-F1
#
_cell.length_a   1.000
_cell.length_b   1.000
_cell.length_c   1.000
_cell.angle_alpha   90.00
_cell.angle_beta   90.00
_cell.angle_gamma   90.00
#
_symmetry.space_group_name_H-M   'P 1'
#
loop_
_entity.id
_entity.type
_entity.pdbx_description
1 polymer ?
#
loop_
_entity_poly.entity_id
_entity_poly.type
_entity_poly.pdbx_seq_one_letter_code
_entity_poly.pdbx_strand_id
1 'polypeptide(L)'
;MSTNTPLNLSELPIYIKAQEIFALSQNISFYLNDDLCALNPDGTEDNNIYFSGDIVQQSNSLAPEIANAQLERCSLKKRKHIASLKRLTNRIYKNSYRLERSNSNGKDFLPILRSELKKFKKLQRNWMMTL
;
A
#
# COMPACT_ATOMS: atom_id res chain seq x y z
N MET A 1 -14.91 19.65 -11.44
CA MET A 1 -14.90 19.45 -9.98
C MET A 1 -13.49 19.71 -9.48
N SER A 2 -13.20 20.91 -8.98
CA SER A 2 -11.90 21.24 -8.39
C SER A 2 -11.87 20.75 -6.95
N THR A 3 -11.14 19.67 -6.70
CA THR A 3 -10.90 19.19 -5.34
C THR A 3 -9.94 20.16 -4.67
N ASN A 4 -10.42 20.85 -3.64
CA ASN A 4 -9.61 21.63 -2.70
C ASN A 4 -8.69 20.68 -1.93
N THR A 5 -7.66 20.19 -2.62
CA THR A 5 -6.48 19.61 -2.01
C THR A 5 -5.80 20.77 -1.28
N PRO A 6 -5.53 20.68 0.04
CA PRO A 6 -4.73 21.69 0.72
C PRO A 6 -3.45 21.92 -0.09
N LEU A 7 -3.09 23.19 -0.28
CA LEU A 7 -2.06 23.74 -1.17
C LEU A 7 -0.63 23.17 -1.02
N ASN A 8 -0.44 22.03 -0.35
CA ASN A 8 0.83 21.34 -0.18
C ASN A 8 0.71 19.81 -0.04
N LEU A 9 -0.49 19.20 -0.09
CA LEU A 9 -0.63 17.75 0.15
C LEU A 9 0.07 16.92 -0.92
N SER A 10 -0.07 17.30 -2.19
CA SER A 10 0.59 16.65 -3.33
C SER A 10 2.11 16.81 -3.31
N GLU A 11 2.64 17.77 -2.55
CA GLU A 11 4.08 18.02 -2.39
C GLU A 11 4.65 17.26 -1.19
N LEU A 12 3.80 16.72 -0.30
CA LEU A 12 4.27 15.94 0.84
C LEU A 12 5.01 14.69 0.37
N PRO A 13 6.29 14.49 0.76
CA PRO A 13 7.05 13.32 0.34
C PRO A 13 6.37 12.00 0.69
N ILE A 14 5.70 11.92 1.85
CA ILE A 14 4.96 10.72 2.27
C ILE A 14 3.75 10.44 1.36
N TYR A 15 3.07 11.49 0.88
CA TYR A 15 1.89 11.35 0.03
C TYR A 15 2.30 10.85 -1.37
N ILE A 16 3.31 11.49 -1.98
CA ILE A 16 3.92 11.03 -3.23
C ILE A 16 4.36 9.56 -3.07
N LYS A 17 5.02 9.22 -1.96
CA LYS A 17 5.47 7.85 -1.72
C LYS A 17 4.33 6.84 -1.59
N ALA A 18 3.19 7.23 -1.04
CA ALA A 18 2.00 6.38 -0.99
C ALA A 18 1.48 6.07 -2.40
N GLN A 19 1.47 7.07 -3.29
CA GLN A 19 1.06 6.89 -4.69
C GLN A 19 2.03 5.98 -5.46
N GLU A 20 3.33 6.16 -5.28
CA GLU A 20 4.34 5.26 -5.87
C GLU A 20 4.19 3.81 -5.40
N ILE A 21 3.93 3.60 -4.10
CA ILE A 21 3.67 2.25 -3.55
C ILE A 21 2.41 1.65 -4.16
N PHE A 22 1.35 2.44 -4.35
CA PHE A 22 0.12 1.97 -4.99
C PHE A 22 0.38 1.56 -6.45
N ALA A 23 1.05 2.42 -7.24
CA ALA A 23 1.40 2.09 -8.62
C ALA A 23 2.27 0.83 -8.73
N LEU A 24 3.30 0.70 -7.87
CA LEU A 24 4.12 -0.51 -7.80
C LEU A 24 3.30 -1.74 -7.43
N SER A 25 2.39 -1.61 -6.47
CA SER A 25 1.48 -2.70 -6.06
C SER A 25 0.58 -3.15 -7.20
N GLN A 26 0.04 -2.22 -7.98
CA GLN A 26 -0.77 -2.53 -9.17
C GLN A 26 0.05 -3.28 -10.22
N ASN A 27 1.27 -2.83 -10.52
CA ASN A 27 2.13 -3.47 -11.51
C ASN A 27 2.50 -4.90 -11.08
N ILE A 28 2.84 -5.11 -9.81
CA ILE A 28 3.11 -6.44 -9.25
C ILE A 28 1.88 -7.33 -9.35
N SER A 29 0.71 -6.80 -8.97
CA SER A 29 -0.55 -7.56 -9.03
C SER A 29 -0.96 -7.92 -10.45
N PHE A 30 -0.74 -7.04 -11.42
CA PHE A 30 -1.01 -7.29 -12.82
C PHE A 30 -0.16 -8.45 -13.34
N TYR A 31 1.15 -8.40 -13.10
CA TYR A 31 2.07 -9.48 -13.50
C TYR A 31 1.71 -10.82 -12.84
N LEU A 32 1.40 -10.80 -11.53
CA LEU A 32 1.00 -12.01 -10.81
C LEU A 32 -0.34 -12.58 -11.27
N ASN A 33 -1.23 -11.74 -11.81
CA ASN A 33 -2.54 -12.20 -12.24
C ASN A 33 -2.42 -13.18 -13.42
N ASP A 34 -1.54 -12.89 -14.36
CA ASP A 34 -1.28 -13.76 -15.52
C ASP A 34 -0.85 -15.17 -15.08
N ASP A 35 -0.03 -15.27 -14.03
CA ASP A 35 0.46 -16.55 -13.51
C ASP A 35 -0.54 -17.28 -12.59
N LEU A 36 -1.39 -16.55 -11.87
CA LEU A 36 -2.20 -17.09 -10.77
C LEU A 36 -3.71 -17.15 -11.05
N CYS A 37 -4.18 -16.62 -12.18
CA CYS A 37 -5.62 -16.56 -12.50
C CYS A 37 -6.21 -17.91 -12.96
N ALA A 38 -5.36 -18.83 -13.43
CA ALA A 38 -5.81 -20.15 -13.86
C ALA A 38 -6.27 -21.00 -12.67
N LEU A 39 -7.34 -21.77 -12.87
CA LEU A 39 -7.76 -22.76 -11.89
C LEU A 39 -6.77 -23.93 -11.85
N ASN A 40 -6.59 -24.48 -10.66
CA ASN A 40 -5.87 -25.73 -10.46
C ASN A 40 -6.62 -26.91 -11.13
N PRO A 41 -5.96 -28.07 -11.33
CA PRO A 41 -6.61 -29.24 -11.93
C PRO A 41 -7.85 -29.76 -11.19
N ASP A 42 -7.98 -29.45 -9.90
CA ASP A 42 -9.13 -29.79 -9.06
C ASP A 42 -10.26 -28.73 -9.09
N GLY A 43 -10.09 -27.67 -9.90
CA GLY A 43 -11.05 -26.57 -10.03
C GLY A 43 -10.94 -25.49 -8.95
N THR A 44 -9.97 -25.59 -8.04
CA THR A 44 -9.73 -24.56 -7.00
C THR A 44 -8.88 -23.41 -7.53
N GLU A 45 -8.99 -22.23 -6.92
CA GLU A 45 -8.14 -21.08 -7.24
C GLU A 45 -6.80 -21.13 -6.48
N ASP A 46 -5.77 -20.46 -7.00
CA ASP A 46 -4.56 -20.21 -6.22
C ASP A 46 -4.85 -19.15 -5.15
N ASN A 47 -4.84 -19.55 -3.89
CA ASN A 47 -5.08 -18.67 -2.74
C ASN A 47 -4.15 -17.45 -2.67
N ASN A 48 -2.97 -17.50 -3.31
CA ASN A 48 -2.04 -16.36 -3.35
C ASN A 48 -2.58 -15.18 -4.16
N ILE A 49 -3.51 -15.41 -5.10
CA ILE A 49 -4.13 -14.35 -5.90
C ILE A 49 -4.85 -13.31 -5.03
N TYR A 50 -5.38 -13.73 -3.88
CA TYR A 50 -6.05 -12.82 -2.95
C TYR A 50 -5.07 -11.89 -2.23
N PHE A 51 -3.83 -12.34 -1.99
CA PHE A 51 -2.83 -11.49 -1.34
C PHE A 51 -2.36 -10.35 -2.23
N SER A 52 -2.31 -10.54 -3.56
CA SER A 52 -1.99 -9.46 -4.49
C SER A 52 -3.12 -8.41 -4.51
N GLY A 53 -4.38 -8.85 -4.56
CA GLY A 53 -5.55 -7.97 -4.45
C GLY A 53 -5.58 -7.17 -3.14
N ASP A 54 -5.33 -7.85 -2.01
CA ASP A 54 -5.20 -7.21 -0.69
C ASP A 54 -4.13 -6.12 -0.68
N ILE A 55 -2.95 -6.38 -1.28
CA ILE A 55 -1.84 -5.42 -1.35
C ILE A 55 -2.26 -4.17 -2.14
N VAL A 56 -2.96 -4.34 -3.27
CA VAL A 56 -3.49 -3.23 -4.07
C VAL A 56 -4.51 -2.43 -3.27
N GLN A 57 -5.48 -3.08 -2.65
CA GLN A 57 -6.52 -2.38 -1.88
C GLN A 57 -5.92 -1.61 -0.68
N GLN A 58 -4.99 -2.22 0.04
CA GLN A 58 -4.35 -1.61 1.21
C GLN A 58 -3.42 -0.46 0.83
N SER A 59 -2.68 -0.57 -0.29
CA SER A 59 -1.82 0.50 -0.78
C SER A 59 -2.63 1.69 -1.30
N ASN A 60 -3.74 1.45 -2.00
CA ASN A 60 -4.69 2.49 -2.41
C ASN A 60 -5.22 3.32 -1.22
N SER A 61 -5.33 2.68 -0.05
CA SER A 61 -5.84 3.33 1.17
C SER A 61 -4.81 4.22 1.88
N LEU A 62 -3.51 4.15 1.53
CA LEU A 62 -2.47 4.93 2.22
C LEU A 62 -2.63 6.44 1.99
N ALA A 63 -2.83 6.87 0.74
CA ALA A 63 -2.94 8.30 0.40
C ALA A 63 -4.19 8.96 1.04
N PRO A 64 -5.39 8.35 1.01
CA PRO A 64 -6.55 8.85 1.75
C PRO A 64 -6.31 9.00 3.26
N GLU A 65 -5.64 8.04 3.91
CA GLU A 65 -5.35 8.14 5.36
C GLU A 65 -4.38 9.30 5.67
N ILE A 66 -3.42 9.58 4.79
CA ILE A 66 -2.52 10.74 4.90
C ILE A 66 -3.32 12.04 4.73
N ALA A 67 -4.13 12.13 3.68
CA ALA A 67 -4.96 13.29 3.40
C ALA A 67 -5.89 13.62 4.57
N ASN A 68 -6.58 12.60 5.09
CA ASN A 68 -7.49 12.73 6.22
C ASN A 68 -6.75 13.18 7.49
N ALA A 69 -5.58 12.60 7.79
CA ALA A 69 -4.79 13.04 8.94
C ALA A 69 -4.31 14.50 8.83
N GLN A 70 -3.95 14.95 7.62
CA GLN A 70 -3.49 16.32 7.38
C GLN A 70 -4.63 17.35 7.52
N LEU A 71 -5.83 16.98 7.08
CA LEU A 71 -7.03 17.82 7.11
C LEU A 71 -7.74 17.83 8.47
N GLU A 72 -7.55 16.80 9.29
CA GLU A 72 -8.29 16.60 10.52
C GLU A 72 -7.82 17.54 11.64
N ARG A 73 -8.79 18.30 12.17
CA ARG A 73 -8.59 19.25 13.28
C ARG A 73 -8.67 18.56 14.64
N CYS A 74 -9.48 17.51 14.75
CA CYS A 74 -9.63 16.75 15.98
C CYS A 74 -8.43 15.81 16.20
N SER A 75 -7.64 16.09 17.23
CA SER A 75 -6.43 15.31 17.57
C SER A 75 -6.70 13.81 17.73
N LEU A 76 -7.84 13.42 18.31
CA LEU A 76 -8.21 12.01 18.47
C LEU A 76 -8.45 11.31 17.13
N LYS A 77 -9.17 11.96 16.21
CA LYS A 77 -9.42 11.42 14.86
C LYS A 77 -8.15 11.39 14.03
N LYS A 78 -7.31 12.43 14.12
CA LYS A 78 -5.98 12.46 13.50
C LYS A 78 -5.13 11.25 13.93
N ARG A 79 -5.09 10.95 15.23
CA ARG A 79 -4.41 9.76 15.77
C ARG A 79 -4.97 8.44 15.23
N LYS A 80 -6.28 8.36 14.96
CA LYS A 80 -6.89 7.17 14.34
C LYS A 80 -6.37 6.96 12.92
N HIS A 81 -6.32 8.02 12.11
CA HIS A 81 -5.78 7.95 10.74
C HIS A 81 -4.30 7.52 10.72
N ILE A 82 -3.49 8.09 11.61
CA ILE A 82 -2.07 7.68 11.76
C ILE A 82 -1.96 6.21 12.17
N ALA A 83 -2.81 5.74 13.08
CA ALA A 83 -2.83 4.33 13.50
C ALA A 83 -3.27 3.40 12.36
N SER A 84 -4.27 3.79 11.57
CA SER A 84 -4.70 3.10 10.35
C SER A 84 -3.56 3.00 9.35
N LEU A 85 -2.84 4.09 9.09
CA LEU A 85 -1.69 4.12 8.17
C LEU A 85 -0.60 3.12 8.59
N LYS A 86 -0.27 3.07 9.88
CA LYS A 86 0.68 2.09 10.44
C LYS A 86 0.19 0.64 10.25
N ARG A 87 -1.10 0.39 10.47
CA ARG A 87 -1.71 -0.94 10.29
C ARG A 87 -1.69 -1.37 8.83
N LEU A 88 -2.12 -0.52 7.90
CA LEU A 88 -2.11 -0.76 6.46
C LEU A 88 -0.69 -1.08 5.97
N THR A 89 0.28 -0.23 6.29
CA THR A 89 1.69 -0.43 5.89
C THR A 89 2.22 -1.78 6.39
N ASN A 90 1.86 -2.19 7.61
CA ASN A 90 2.26 -3.49 8.14
C ASN A 90 1.53 -4.67 7.49
N ARG A 91 0.26 -4.51 7.10
CA ARG A 91 -0.48 -5.54 6.36
C ARG A 91 0.11 -5.74 4.96
N ILE A 92 0.41 -4.67 4.23
CA ILE A 92 1.07 -4.76 2.92
C ILE A 92 2.41 -5.48 3.06
N TYR A 93 3.22 -5.09 4.07
CA TYR A 93 4.49 -5.76 4.35
C TYR A 93 4.30 -7.26 4.60
N LYS A 94 3.36 -7.67 5.47
CA LYS A 94 3.11 -9.09 5.75
C LYS A 94 2.59 -9.85 4.52
N ASN A 95 1.66 -9.27 3.78
CA ASN A 95 1.12 -9.89 2.57
C ASN A 95 2.20 -10.03 1.49
N SER A 96 3.16 -9.12 1.41
CA SER A 96 4.29 -9.27 0.49
C SER A 96 5.13 -10.52 0.80
N TYR A 97 5.37 -10.86 2.07
CA TYR A 97 6.06 -12.13 2.41
C TYR A 97 5.21 -13.38 2.16
N ARG A 98 3.88 -13.27 2.28
CA ARG A 98 2.99 -14.39 1.95
C ARG A 98 3.05 -14.68 0.46
N LEU A 99 3.04 -13.62 -0.34
CA LEU A 99 3.07 -13.67 -1.79
C LEU A 99 4.41 -14.15 -2.36
N GLU A 100 5.51 -14.09 -1.60
CA GLU A 100 6.80 -14.72 -1.99
C GLU A 100 6.71 -16.24 -2.17
N ARG A 101 5.67 -16.88 -1.64
CA ARG A 101 5.45 -18.32 -1.76
C ARG A 101 4.67 -18.70 -3.02
N SER A 102 4.21 -17.73 -3.81
CA SER A 102 3.48 -18.01 -5.04
C SER A 102 4.38 -18.65 -6.10
N ASN A 103 3.74 -19.39 -7.00
CA ASN A 103 4.39 -19.99 -8.15
C ASN A 103 4.41 -19.01 -9.33
N SER A 104 5.03 -17.84 -9.14
CA SER A 104 5.14 -16.80 -10.16
C SER A 104 6.50 -16.14 -10.11
N ASN A 105 7.01 -15.70 -11.26
CA ASN A 105 8.22 -14.87 -11.34
C ASN A 105 7.97 -13.45 -10.82
N GLY A 106 6.70 -13.02 -10.75
CA GLY A 106 6.31 -11.71 -10.21
C GLY A 106 6.69 -11.52 -8.74
N LYS A 107 6.97 -12.62 -8.03
CA LYS A 107 7.46 -12.57 -6.65
C LYS A 107 8.83 -11.88 -6.52
N ASP A 108 9.62 -11.84 -7.58
CA ASP A 108 10.95 -11.22 -7.59
C ASP A 108 10.89 -9.69 -7.43
N PHE A 109 9.72 -9.09 -7.64
CA PHE A 109 9.47 -7.66 -7.39
C PHE A 109 9.07 -7.36 -5.93
N LEU A 110 8.72 -8.36 -5.13
CA LEU A 110 8.32 -8.17 -3.72
C LEU A 110 9.45 -7.63 -2.81
N PRO A 111 10.73 -8.00 -2.99
CA PRO A 111 11.85 -7.28 -2.38
C PRO A 111 11.84 -5.77 -2.64
N ILE A 112 11.50 -5.34 -3.86
CA ILE A 112 11.44 -3.92 -4.23
C ILE A 112 10.30 -3.25 -3.46
N LEU A 113 9.09 -3.82 -3.48
CA LEU A 113 7.95 -3.31 -2.71
C LEU A 113 8.28 -3.13 -1.21
N ARG A 114 8.97 -4.11 -0.62
CA ARG A 114 9.39 -4.02 0.79
C ARG A 114 10.42 -2.93 1.03
N SER A 115 11.34 -2.71 0.10
CA SER A 115 12.30 -1.59 0.16
C SER A 115 11.57 -0.24 0.14
N GLU A 116 10.59 -0.09 -0.75
CA GLU A 116 9.77 1.13 -0.84
C GLU A 116 8.92 1.35 0.42
N LEU A 117 8.37 0.29 1.01
CA LEU A 117 7.67 0.36 2.31
C LEU A 117 8.61 0.77 3.46
N LYS A 118 9.89 0.37 3.45
CA LYS A 118 10.87 0.82 4.45
C LYS A 118 11.14 2.32 4.31
N LYS A 119 11.29 2.82 3.08
CA LYS A 119 11.44 4.27 2.81
C LYS A 119 10.18 5.03 3.26
N PHE A 120 9.00 4.51 2.93
CA PHE A 120 7.73 5.08 3.38
C PHE A 120 7.62 5.16 4.90
N LYS A 121 8.01 4.12 5.64
CA LYS A 121 8.03 4.15 7.12
C LYS A 121 8.95 5.23 7.68
N LYS A 122 10.08 5.54 7.01
CA LYS A 122 10.97 6.65 7.40
C LYS A 122 10.28 8.00 7.17
N LEU A 123 9.68 8.19 6.00
CA LEU A 123 8.90 9.39 5.70
C LEU A 123 7.72 9.58 6.65
N GLN A 124 7.02 8.49 7.00
CA GLN A 124 5.93 8.49 7.97
C GLN A 124 6.38 9.01 9.33
N ARG A 125 7.52 8.54 9.85
CA ARG A 125 8.04 9.01 11.14
C ARG A 125 8.35 10.51 11.10
N ASN A 126 9.01 10.97 10.04
CA ASN A 126 9.36 12.39 9.88
C ASN A 126 8.11 13.27 9.78
N TRP A 127 7.14 12.88 8.96
CA TRP A 127 5.87 13.59 8.80
C TRP A 127 5.03 13.60 10.09
N MET A 128 5.05 12.53 10.88
CA MET A 128 4.37 12.52 12.17
C MET A 128 4.94 13.53 13.18
N MET A 129 6.19 13.97 13.03
CA MET A 129 6.77 15.02 13.87
C MET A 129 6.29 16.43 13.48
N THR A 130 5.67 16.57 12.30
CA THR A 130 5.15 17.85 11.78
C THR A 130 3.63 17.99 11.96
N LEU A 131 2.96 17.01 12.59
CA LEU A 131 1.49 16.91 12.74
C LEU A 131 0.99 17.24 14.14
#